data_AF-Q0J5X6-F1
#
_entry.id   AF-Q0J5X6-F1
#
_cell.length_a   1.000
_cell.length_b   1.000
_cell.length_c   1.000
_cell.angle_alpha   90.00
_cell.angle_beta   90.00
_cell.angle_gamma   90.00
#
_symmetry.space_group_name_H-M   'P 1'
#
loop_
_entity.id
_entity.type
_entity.pdbx_description
1 polymer ?
#
loop_
_entity_poly.entity_id
_entity_poly.type
_entity_poly.pdbx_seq_one_letter_code
_entity_poly.pdbx_strand_id
1 'polypeptide(L)'
;NVGDFLQLVSNDRLRSVEHRVLPTGAAGPARVSVACFFRVEYASTRPYVPVVVGGGGARAAAVYRGTTAGEFLAHFNGKGLDGRSALDHFRIPAAASSPPPPL
;
A
#
# COMPACT_ATOMS: atom_id res chain seq x y z
N ASN A 1 -9.58 8.48 3.40
CA ASN A 1 -8.93 7.22 3.83
C ASN A 1 -7.46 7.25 3.45
N VAL A 2 -6.61 6.44 4.09
CA VAL A 2 -5.25 6.15 3.61
C VAL A 2 -5.36 5.20 2.41
N GLY A 3 -4.57 5.43 1.37
CA GLY A 3 -4.44 4.52 0.23
C GLY A 3 -3.11 3.75 0.26
N ASP A 4 -3.04 2.67 -0.51
CA ASP A 4 -1.90 1.75 -0.55
C ASP A 4 -0.56 2.46 -0.76
N PHE A 5 -0.47 3.44 -1.67
CA PHE A 5 0.78 4.17 -1.90
C PHE A 5 1.30 4.89 -0.64
N LEU A 6 0.41 5.48 0.17
CA LEU A 6 0.79 6.10 1.44
C LEU A 6 1.20 5.06 2.48
N GLN A 7 0.53 3.90 2.52
CA GLN A 7 0.94 2.79 3.40
C GLN A 7 2.36 2.30 3.04
N LEU A 8 2.65 2.10 1.75
CA LEU A 8 3.97 1.72 1.24
C LEU A 8 5.04 2.72 1.68
N VAL A 9 4.85 4.01 1.40
CA VAL A 9 5.82 5.07 1.74
C VAL A 9 5.97 5.22 3.25
N SER A 10 4.89 5.06 4.02
CA SER A 10 4.94 5.12 5.49
C SER A 10 5.59 3.91 6.15
N ASN A 11 5.94 2.88 5.38
CA ASN A 11 6.44 1.59 5.88
C ASN A 11 5.50 0.96 6.92
N ASP A 12 4.22 0.80 6.57
CA ASP A 12 3.14 0.27 7.43
C ASP A 12 2.80 1.10 8.69
N ARG A 13 3.36 2.30 8.85
CA ARG A 13 2.94 3.21 9.94
C ARG A 13 1.53 3.78 9.73
N LEU A 14 1.09 3.88 8.48
CA LEU A 14 -0.27 4.18 8.09
C LEU A 14 -0.88 2.94 7.42
N ARG A 15 -2.17 2.71 7.62
CA ARG A 15 -2.87 1.54 7.10
C ARG A 15 -3.97 1.91 6.11
N SER A 16 -3.81 1.44 4.87
CA SER A 16 -4.87 1.36 3.86
C SER A 16 -5.87 0.29 4.27
N VAL A 17 -7.16 0.58 4.12
CA VAL A 17 -8.24 -0.30 4.55
C VAL A 17 -9.26 -0.48 3.44
N GLU A 18 -9.71 -1.73 3.29
CA GLU A 18 -10.82 -2.05 2.42
C GLU A 18 -12.10 -1.40 2.92
N HIS A 19 -12.84 -0.78 2.01
CA HIS A 19 -14.10 -0.13 2.29
C HIS A 19 -15.05 -0.37 1.12
N ARG A 20 -16.35 -0.44 1.42
CA ARG A 20 -17.41 -0.60 0.43
C ARG A 20 -18.57 0.33 0.75
N VAL A 21 -19.34 0.68 -0.26
CA VAL A 21 -20.60 1.41 -0.12
C VAL A 21 -21.74 0.42 -0.35
N LEU A 22 -22.67 0.35 0.59
CA LEU A 22 -23.90 -0.43 0.42
C LEU A 22 -24.93 0.41 -0.34
N PRO A 23 -25.74 -0.22 -1.23
CA PRO A 23 -26.88 0.46 -1.82
C PRO A 23 -27.92 0.82 -0.74
N THR A 24 -28.64 1.92 -0.91
CA THR A 24 -29.68 2.36 0.04
C THR A 24 -30.97 1.53 -0.03
N GLY A 25 -31.08 0.65 -1.03
CA GLY A 25 -32.29 -0.14 -1.31
C GLY A 25 -33.32 0.63 -2.13
N ALA A 26 -34.33 -0.07 -2.66
CA ALA A 26 -35.30 0.50 -3.62
C ALA A 26 -36.16 1.64 -3.03
N ALA A 27 -36.42 1.63 -1.72
CA ALA A 27 -37.18 2.67 -1.02
C ALA A 27 -36.29 3.66 -0.27
N GLY A 28 -34.96 3.52 -0.35
CA GLY A 28 -34.02 4.36 0.39
C GLY A 28 -33.82 5.72 -0.29
N PRO A 29 -33.46 6.77 0.47
CA PRO A 29 -33.14 8.06 -0.11
C PRO A 29 -31.93 7.96 -1.05
N ALA A 30 -31.81 8.90 -1.99
CA ALA A 30 -30.63 9.03 -2.83
C ALA A 30 -29.40 9.33 -1.95
N ARG A 31 -28.33 8.56 -2.14
CA ARG A 31 -27.04 8.81 -1.51
C ARG A 31 -26.08 9.39 -2.55
N VAL A 32 -25.62 10.61 -2.32
CA VAL A 32 -24.65 11.30 -3.17
C VAL A 32 -23.35 11.50 -2.39
N SER A 33 -22.21 11.24 -3.03
CA SER A 33 -20.89 11.51 -2.48
C SER A 33 -19.93 11.90 -3.60
N VAL A 34 -19.03 12.85 -3.33
CA VAL A 34 -17.95 13.22 -4.25
C VAL A 34 -16.62 12.86 -3.59
N ALA A 35 -15.85 11.99 -4.23
CA ALA A 35 -14.52 11.60 -3.76
C ALA A 35 -13.44 12.45 -4.44
N CYS A 36 -12.42 12.84 -3.67
CA CYS A 36 -11.22 13.51 -4.17
C CYS A 36 -9.99 12.69 -3.78
N PHE A 37 -9.15 12.36 -4.76
CA PHE A 37 -7.96 11.53 -4.57
C PHE A 37 -6.70 12.35 -4.86
N PHE A 38 -5.92 12.62 -3.81
CA PHE A 38 -4.58 13.18 -3.95
C PHE A 38 -3.61 12.05 -4.28
N ARG A 39 -2.97 12.13 -5.44
CA ARG A 39 -2.00 11.12 -5.91
C ARG A 39 -0.81 11.77 -6.56
N VAL A 40 0.30 11.04 -6.62
CA VAL A 40 1.48 11.43 -7.39
C VAL A 40 1.18 11.31 -8.89
N GLU A 41 1.80 12.17 -9.69
CA GLU A 41 1.69 12.14 -11.16
C GLU A 41 2.20 10.81 -11.73
N TYR A 42 1.46 10.25 -12.70
CA TYR A 42 1.80 8.97 -13.32
C TYR A 42 3.18 8.99 -14.01
N ALA A 43 3.53 10.13 -14.60
CA ALA A 43 4.82 10.35 -15.27
C ALA A 43 5.98 10.61 -14.29
N SER A 44 5.72 10.68 -12.98
CA SER A 44 6.78 10.94 -12.01
C SER A 44 7.77 9.78 -11.96
N THR A 45 9.02 10.07 -12.32
CA THR A 45 10.17 9.15 -12.23
C THR A 45 10.84 9.16 -10.86
N ARG A 46 10.32 9.97 -9.90
CA ARG A 46 10.88 10.06 -8.56
C ARG A 46 10.78 8.69 -7.87
N PRO A 47 11.89 8.14 -7.37
CA PRO A 47 11.83 6.92 -6.56
C PRO A 47 11.22 7.25 -5.18
N TYR A 48 10.30 6.40 -4.76
CA TYR A 48 9.71 6.38 -3.44
C TYR A 48 10.19 5.12 -2.71
N VAL A 49 10.79 5.33 -1.54
CA VAL A 49 11.27 4.25 -0.67
C VAL A 49 10.54 4.34 0.66
N PRO A 50 10.30 3.20 1.35
CA PRO A 50 9.64 3.25 2.66
C PRO A 50 10.45 4.06 3.65
N VAL A 51 9.77 4.93 4.40
CA VAL A 51 10.38 5.75 5.44
C VAL A 51 10.72 4.84 6.62
N VAL A 52 12.00 4.48 6.73
CA VAL A 52 12.55 3.76 7.87
C VAL A 52 13.01 4.78 8.92
N VAL A 53 12.18 5.03 9.93
CA VAL A 53 12.59 5.82 11.10
C VAL A 53 13.14 4.88 12.16
N GLY A 54 14.41 5.02 12.52
CA GLY A 54 15.00 4.32 13.66
C GLY A 54 14.51 4.95 14.97
N GLY A 55 13.85 4.15 15.80
CA GLY A 55 13.44 4.55 17.15
C GLY A 55 13.52 3.36 18.12
N GLY A 56 14.50 3.41 19.03
CA GLY A 56 14.43 2.82 20.38
C GLY A 56 14.24 1.31 20.60
N GLY A 57 14.28 0.42 19.60
CA GLY A 57 14.14 -1.02 19.91
C GLY A 57 14.37 -2.04 18.78
N ALA A 58 14.20 -1.64 17.52
CA ALA A 58 14.68 -2.35 16.33
C ALA A 58 14.62 -1.37 15.17
N ARG A 59 15.61 -1.35 14.27
CA ARG A 59 15.47 -0.67 12.99
C ARG A 59 14.36 -1.42 12.25
N ALA A 60 13.14 -0.87 12.20
CA ALA A 60 12.07 -1.48 11.43
C ALA A 60 12.57 -1.58 9.99
N ALA A 61 12.89 -2.79 9.54
CA ALA A 61 13.35 -3.01 8.18
C ALA A 61 12.29 -2.48 7.21
N ALA A 62 12.73 -2.08 6.01
CA ALA A 62 11.78 -1.77 4.96
C ALA A 62 10.92 -3.02 4.71
N VAL A 63 9.60 -2.88 4.80
CA VAL A 63 8.64 -3.94 4.50
C VAL A 63 8.40 -4.03 3.00
N TYR A 64 8.59 -2.92 2.28
CA TYR A 64 8.39 -2.81 0.84
C TYR A 64 9.70 -2.43 0.13
N ARG A 65 9.84 -2.82 -1.14
CA ARG A 65 10.91 -2.30 -1.99
C ARG A 65 10.57 -0.90 -2.46
N GLY A 66 11.59 -0.15 -2.89
CA GLY A 66 11.37 1.13 -3.57
C GLY A 66 10.62 0.94 -4.90
N THR A 67 9.86 1.95 -5.31
CA THR A 67 9.12 2.00 -6.58
C THR A 67 8.92 3.44 -7.06
N THR A 68 8.44 3.64 -8.29
CA THR A 68 7.95 4.93 -8.78
C THR A 68 6.42 5.01 -8.74
N ALA A 69 5.86 6.22 -8.91
CA ALA A 69 4.42 6.38 -9.02
C ALA A 69 3.85 5.65 -10.25
N GLY A 70 4.55 5.70 -11.38
CA GLY A 70 4.15 5.03 -12.62
C GLY A 70 4.10 3.50 -12.47
N GLU A 71 5.14 2.90 -11.89
CA GLU A 71 5.18 1.46 -11.61
C GLU A 71 4.07 1.02 -10.66
N PHE A 72 3.88 1.76 -9.55
CA PHE A 72 2.83 1.48 -8.58
C PHE A 72 1.44 1.53 -9.24
N LEU A 73 1.14 2.60 -9.98
CA LEU A 73 -0.15 2.79 -10.62
C LEU A 73 -0.38 1.79 -11.76
N ALA A 74 0.65 1.44 -12.53
CA ALA A 74 0.57 0.41 -13.56
C ALA A 74 0.18 -0.94 -12.96
N HIS A 75 0.84 -1.35 -11.87
CA HIS A 75 0.49 -2.59 -11.17
C HIS A 75 -0.92 -2.52 -10.56
N PHE A 76 -1.23 -1.44 -9.83
CA PHE A 76 -2.52 -1.25 -9.18
C PHE A 76 -3.69 -1.34 -10.17
N ASN A 77 -3.58 -0.66 -11.33
CA ASN A 77 -4.61 -0.68 -12.36
C ASN A 77 -4.66 -2.01 -13.12
N GLY A 78 -3.51 -2.67 -13.33
CA GLY A 78 -3.43 -3.93 -14.06
C GLY A 78 -3.85 -5.16 -13.26
N LYS A 79 -3.78 -5.12 -11.92
CA LYS A 79 -4.09 -6.24 -11.04
C LYS A 79 -5.57 -6.64 -11.02
N GLY A 80 -6.49 -5.67 -11.19
CA GLY A 80 -7.93 -5.92 -11.12
C GLY A 80 -8.45 -6.21 -9.71
N LEU A 81 -9.61 -6.86 -9.62
CA LEU A 81 -10.38 -7.08 -8.38
C LEU A 81 -10.26 -8.53 -7.86
N ASP A 82 -9.03 -9.01 -7.66
CA ASP A 82 -8.74 -10.38 -7.21
C ASP A 82 -8.77 -10.59 -5.67
N GLY A 83 -9.08 -9.54 -4.90
CA GLY A 83 -9.12 -9.57 -3.43
C GLY A 83 -7.77 -9.58 -2.72
N ARG A 84 -6.64 -9.50 -3.44
CA ARG A 84 -5.30 -9.36 -2.82
C ARG A 84 -4.92 -7.89 -2.65
N SER A 85 -3.93 -7.56 -1.83
CA SER A 85 -3.44 -6.18 -1.76
C SER A 85 -2.51 -5.89 -2.96
N ALA A 86 -2.60 -4.70 -3.55
CA ALA A 86 -1.59 -4.26 -4.53
C ALA A 86 -0.20 -4.14 -3.88
N LEU A 87 -0.15 -3.97 -2.55
CA LEU A 87 1.07 -3.91 -1.77
C LEU A 87 1.85 -5.22 -1.75
N ASP A 88 1.19 -6.37 -1.92
CA ASP A 88 1.85 -7.68 -1.92
C ASP A 88 2.89 -7.77 -3.03
N HIS A 89 2.63 -7.13 -4.18
CA HIS A 89 3.61 -7.06 -5.25
C HIS A 89 4.89 -6.34 -4.84
N PHE A 90 4.83 -5.37 -3.91
CA PHE A 90 5.97 -4.55 -3.48
C PHE A 90 6.63 -5.04 -2.19
N ARG A 91 6.05 -6.03 -1.48
CA ARG A 91 6.63 -6.56 -0.24
C ARG A 91 8.01 -7.17 -0.49
N ILE A 92 8.93 -6.92 0.42
CA ILE A 92 10.23 -7.61 0.46
C ILE A 92 9.98 -9.00 1.04
N PRO A 93 10.41 -10.09 0.38
CA PRO A 93 10.33 -11.42 0.96
C PRO A 93 11.05 -11.44 2.31
N ALA A 94 10.42 -12.01 3.34
CA ALA A 94 11.11 -12.23 4.60
C ALA A 94 12.38 -13.02 4.30
N ALA A 95 13.55 -12.50 4.73
CA ALA A 95 14.79 -13.25 4.64
C ALA A 95 14.51 -14.60 5.31
N ALA A 96 14.69 -15.70 4.57
CA ALA A 96 14.64 -17.03 5.16
C ALA A 96 15.59 -16.98 6.36
N SER A 97 15.05 -17.06 7.57
CA SER A 97 15.87 -17.16 8.76
C SER A 97 16.77 -18.36 8.54
N SER A 98 18.07 -18.12 8.28
CA SER A 98 19.01 -19.22 8.21
C SER A 98 18.87 -19.98 9.54
N PRO A 99 18.73 -21.31 9.53
CA PRO A 99 18.77 -22.05 10.77
C PRO A 99 20.08 -21.70 11.51
N PRO A 100 20.06 -21.57 12.84
CA PRO A 100 21.28 -21.32 13.60
C PRO A 100 22.31 -22.42 13.29
N PRO A 101 23.61 -22.11 13.25
CA PRO A 101 24.63 -23.13 13.02
C PRO A 101 24.53 -24.23 14.10
N PRO A 102 24.77 -25.51 13.74
CA PRO A 102 24.81 -26.57 14.74
C PRO A 102 25.91 -26.29 15.78
N LEU A 103 25.64 -26.70 17.03
CA LEU A 103 26.57 -26.64 18.16
C LEU A 103 27.87 -27.41 17.87
#